data_AF-A0A7J2UXB0-F1
#
_entry.id   AF-A0A7J2UXB0-F1
#
_cell.length_a   1.000
_cell.length_b   1.000
_cell.length_c   1.000
_cell.angle_alpha   90.00
_cell.angle_beta   90.00
_cell.angle_gamma   90.00
#
_symmetry.space_group_name_H-M   'P 1'
#
loop_
_entity.id
_entity.type
_entity.pdbx_description
1 polymer ?
#
loop_
_entity_poly.entity_id
_entity_poly.type
_entity_poly.pdbx_seq_one_letter_code
_entity_poly.pdbx_strand_id
1 'polypeptide(L)' 'VFGLGLLQLYGWLSLSGASVDLWGLLLMGLIPFIIGDTIKIAVAAGIAGGITPKQAYANEVDAIK' A
#
# COMPACT_ATOMS: atom_id res chain seq x y z
N VAL A 1 1.22 0.11 6.29
CA VAL A 1 0.73 0.56 7.62
C VAL A 1 -0.79 0.74 7.50
N PHE A 2 -1.57 -0.26 7.90
CA PHE A 2 -3.06 -0.23 7.86
C PHE A 2 -3.72 -0.81 9.11
N GLY A 3 -3.04 -1.72 9.81
CA GLY A 3 -3.64 -2.46 10.94
C GLY A 3 -4.18 -1.55 12.05
N LEU A 4 -3.44 -0.50 12.43
CA LEU A 4 -3.89 0.41 13.49
C LEU A 4 -5.00 1.37 13.03
N GLY A 5 -5.04 1.74 11.75
CA GLY A 5 -6.03 2.70 11.23
C GLY A 5 -7.45 2.16 11.24
N LEU A 6 -7.64 0.90 10.82
CA LEU A 6 -8.96 0.24 10.86
C LEU A 6 -9.43 0.00 12.30
N LEU A 7 -8.52 -0.39 13.19
CA LEU A 7 -8.83 -0.56 14.61
C LEU A 7 -9.25 0.76 15.27
N GLN A 8 -8.53 1.85 14.97
CA GLN A 8 -8.88 3.19 15.46
C GLN A 8 -10.23 3.65 14.92
N LEU A 9 -10.50 3.44 13.63
CA LEU A 9 -11.78 3.80 13.00
C LEU A 9 -12.94 3.02 13.62
N TYR A 10 -12.77 1.71 13.82
CA TYR A 10 -13.77 0.88 14.48
C TYR A 10 -14.02 1.33 15.92
N GLY A 11 -12.95 1.58 16.69
CA GLY A 11 -13.06 2.09 18.05
C GLY A 11 -13.79 3.43 18.11
N TRP A 12 -13.48 4.35 17.21
CA TRP A 12 -14.17 5.64 17.12
C TRP A 12 -15.66 5.50 16.78
N LEU A 13 -16.01 4.66 15.80
CA LEU A 13 -17.42 4.42 15.44
C LEU A 13 -18.19 3.75 16.58
N SER A 14 -17.57 2.78 17.25
CA SER A 14 -18.15 2.11 18.42
C SER A 14 -18.43 3.09 19.56
N LEU A 15 -17.53 4.06 19.81
CA LEU A 15 -17.74 5.12 20.81
C LEU A 15 -18.78 6.15 20.37
N SER A 16 -18.92 6.36 19.06
CA SER A 16 -19.92 7.27 18.48
C SER A 16 -21.33 6.66 18.42
N GLY A 17 -21.50 5.41 18.87
CA GLY A 17 -22.78 4.69 18.86
C GLY A 17 -23.17 4.13 17.49
N ALA A 18 -22.27 4.17 16.50
CA ALA A 18 -22.50 3.60 15.19
C ALA A 18 -22.13 2.11 15.18
N SER A 19 -23.09 1.24 14.85
CA SER A 19 -22.81 -0.15 14.54
C SER A 19 -22.36 -0.25 13.09
N VAL A 20 -21.11 -0.65 12.86
CA VAL A 20 -20.57 -0.88 11.53
C VAL A 20 -20.05 -2.29 11.42
N ASP A 21 -20.53 -2.98 10.38
CA ASP A 21 -20.06 -4.29 10.02
C ASP A 21 -18.67 -4.23 9.37
N LEU A 22 -17.95 -5.35 9.37
CA LEU A 22 -16.59 -5.45 8.83
C LEU A 22 -16.50 -4.94 7.39
N TRP A 23 -17.53 -5.22 6.58
CA TRP A 23 -17.58 -4.76 5.19
C TRP A 23 -17.70 -3.24 5.06
N GLY A 24 -18.53 -2.62 5.91
CA GLY A 24 -18.64 -1.16 5.98
C GLY A 24 -17.33 -0.51 6.41
N LEU A 25 -16.64 -1.11 7.37
CA LEU A 25 -15.34 -0.62 7.84
C LEU A 25 -14.28 -0.65 6.72
N LEU A 26 -14.23 -1.73 5.92
CA LEU A 26 -13.31 -1.84 4.79
C LEU A 26 -13.64 -0.84 3.68
N LEU A 27 -14.93 -0.62 3.38
CA LEU A 27 -15.34 0.38 2.39
C LEU A 27 -14.95 1.81 2.82
N MET A 28 -15.00 2.11 4.11
CA MET A 28 -14.64 3.44 4.64
C MET A 28 -13.12 3.62 4.81
N GLY A 29 -12.42 2.57 5.27
CA GLY A 29 -11.05 2.66 5.76
C GLY A 29 -9.98 1.98 4.91
N LEU A 30 -10.34 1.09 3.98
CA LEU A 30 -9.38 0.36 3.14
C LEU A 30 -9.53 0.74 1.66
N ILE A 31 -10.71 0.55 1.08
CA ILE A 31 -10.96 0.70 -0.36
C ILE A 31 -10.51 2.06 -0.94
N PRO A 32 -10.86 3.21 -0.34
CA PRO A 32 -10.45 4.51 -0.89
C PRO A 32 -8.93 4.73 -0.85
N PHE A 33 -8.21 4.04 0.04
CA PHE A 33 -6.76 4.22 0.22
C PHE A 33 -5.91 3.36 -0.73
N ILE A 34 -6.47 2.29 -1.31
CA ILE A 34 -5.77 1.38 -2.25
C ILE A 34 -5.16 2.17 -3.43
N ILE A 35 -5.90 3.14 -3.97
CA ILE A 35 -5.45 3.95 -5.11
C ILE A 35 -4.19 4.74 -4.72
N GLY A 36 -4.23 5.43 -3.58
CA GLY A 36 -3.10 6.20 -3.08
C GLY A 36 -1.88 5.34 -2.80
N ASP A 37 -2.08 4.13 -2.27
CA ASP A 37 -0.96 3.21 -2.01
C ASP A 37 -0.38 2.61 -3.27
N THR A 38 -1.20 2.33 -4.27
CA THR A 38 -0.72 1.87 -5.58
C THR A 38 0.22 2.92 -6.19
N ILE A 39 -0.15 4.20 -6.11
CA ILE A 39 0.70 5.31 -6.56
C ILE A 39 1.99 5.36 -5.74
N LYS A 40 1.92 5.28 -4.40
CA LYS A 40 3.11 5.29 -3.54
C LYS A 40 4.07 4.15 -3.85
N ILE A 41 3.54 2.95 -4.08
CA ILE A 41 4.33 1.76 -4.43
C ILE A 41 5.00 1.98 -5.78
N ALA A 42 4.27 2.47 -6.80
CA ALA A 42 4.82 2.75 -8.11
C ALA A 42 5.95 3.79 -8.05
N VAL A 43 5.77 4.86 -7.27
CA VAL A 43 6.79 5.90 -7.05
C VAL A 43 8.00 5.31 -6.32
N ALA A 44 7.80 4.55 -5.24
CA ALA A 44 8.88 3.92 -4.50
C ALA A 44 9.67 2.95 -5.36
N ALA A 45 9.00 2.13 -6.18
CA ALA A 45 9.63 1.21 -7.12
C ALA A 45 10.41 1.94 -8.22
N GLY A 46 9.85 3.03 -8.75
CA GLY A 46 10.53 3.86 -9.75
C GLY A 46 11.80 4.51 -9.20
N ILE A 47 11.74 5.05 -7.98
CA ILE A 47 12.92 5.62 -7.29
C ILE A 47 13.95 4.51 -7.02
N ALA A 48 13.52 3.38 -6.45
CA ALA A 48 14.40 2.25 -6.17
C ALA A 48 15.10 1.77 -7.45
N GLY A 49 14.36 1.55 -8.53
CA GLY A 49 14.91 1.17 -9.83
C GLY A 49 15.86 2.20 -10.45
N GLY A 50 15.68 3.49 -10.13
CA GLY A 50 16.56 4.56 -10.58
C GLY A 50 17.86 4.70 -9.78
N ILE A 51 17.82 4.45 -8.47
CA ILE A 51 18.99 4.61 -7.58
C ILE A 51 19.76 3.30 -7.36
N THR A 52 19.12 2.14 -7.50
CA THR A 52 19.78 0.85 -7.34
C THR A 52 20.70 0.63 -8.54
N PRO A 53 22.02 0.53 -8.34
CA PRO A 53 22.94 0.27 -9.43
C PRO A 53 22.60 -1.08 -10.05
N LYS A 54 22.38 -1.11 -11.37
CA LYS A 54 22.29 -2.35 -12.16
C LYS A 54 23.65 -3.04 -12.10
N GLN A 55 23.91 -3.82 -11.05
CA GLN A 55 24.99 -4.79 -11.08
C GLN A 55 24.57 -5.88 -12.05
N ALA A 56 25.21 -5.96 -13.21
CA ALA A 56 25.04 -7.09 -14.09
C ALA A 56 25.52 -8.33 -13.33
N TYR A 57 24.59 -9.19 -12.90
CA TYR A 57 24.95 -10.53 -12.52
C TYR A 57 25.52 -11.20 -13.78
N ALA A 58 26.64 -11.90 -13.68
CA ALA A 58 27.49 -12.31 -14.80
C ALA A 58 26.87 -13.40 -15.72
N ASN A 59 25.60 -13.25 -16.13
CA ASN A 59 24.86 -14.04 -17.13
C ASN A 59 23.45 -13.48 -17.46
N GLU A 60 23.22 -12.16 -17.45
CA GLU A 60 21.89 -11.62 -17.79
C GLU A 60 21.68 -11.60 -19.32
N VAL A 61 20.48 -11.95 -19.78
CA VAL A 61 20.11 -12.07 -21.21
C VAL A 61 20.27 -10.74 -21.98
N ASP A 62 20.26 -9.60 -21.27
CA ASP A 62 20.49 -8.26 -21.82
C ASP A 62 21.99 -7.92 -22.06
N ALA A 63 22.92 -8.83 -21.76
CA ALA A 63 24.36 -8.60 -21.94
C ALA A 63 24.82 -8.57 -23.42
N ILE A 64 23.95 -8.94 -24.36
CA ILE A 64 24.26 -8.93 -25.80
C ILE A 64 23.29 -8.00 -26.51
N LYS A 65 23.73 -6.77 -26.75
CA LYS A 65 23.27 -5.94 -27.86
C LYS A 65 24.47 -5.28 -28.53
#